data_AF-A0A1F2RY01-F1
#
_entry.id   AF-A0A1F2RY01-F1
#
_cell.length_a   1.000
_cell.length_b   1.000
_cell.length_c   1.000
_cell.angle_alpha   90.00
_cell.angle_beta   90.00
_cell.angle_gamma   90.00
#
_symmetry.space_group_name_H-M   'P 1'
#
loop_
_entity.id
_entity.type
_entity.pdbx_description
1 polymer ?
#
loop_
_entity_poly.entity_id
_entity_poly.type
_entity_poly.pdbx_seq_one_letter_code
_entity_poly.pdbx_strand_id
1 'polypeptide(L)'
;MTIPPLMFLMMTLSCPIKGRVPPEFAALPIWPQDGKVSKTLDGNNAFRDPENDQIVIAYPTEPGQSRQDSRLTPRREYVRMYLSNRVAPVVSSAVSRNSEGHYVCIYEVENCLEAKRPISRWYVAKPSRTATDPPFQASHPTWRAGTAAALGTVVPSTGPLPFISWTLPRGSIAPGTKVGGFRVISSFRPGLTTSYAIASELTSYPDEPDSDWLRDLLPLKKFGVSQKVTVAIGPRFSPETSSLLVASAFVEDVEALIQDEWLDGQSPFIQQLLSRLRSYVQTQGSSGLGVQASPHPGFETEIANAIRLSL
;
A
#
# COMPACT_ATOMS: atom_id res chain seq x y z
N MET A 1 9.51 21.93 31.38
CA MET A 1 10.29 21.66 30.16
C MET A 1 9.32 21.64 28.99
N THR A 2 9.25 22.74 28.25
CA THR A 2 8.35 22.94 27.10
C THR A 2 9.07 22.53 25.83
N ILE A 3 8.58 21.50 25.14
CA ILE A 3 9.10 21.08 23.83
C ILE A 3 8.67 22.16 22.82
N PRO A 4 9.58 22.75 22.04
CA PRO A 4 9.21 23.79 21.08
C PRO A 4 8.26 23.21 20.02
N PRO A 5 7.27 23.99 19.55
CA PRO A 5 6.39 23.56 18.47
C PRO A 5 7.23 23.36 17.20
N LEU A 6 7.25 22.12 16.69
CA LEU A 6 7.91 21.78 15.43
C LEU A 6 7.16 22.50 14.30
N MET A 7 7.77 23.52 13.71
CA MET A 7 7.20 24.25 12.57
C MET A 7 7.28 23.35 11.33
N PHE A 8 6.17 22.69 10.98
CA PHE A 8 6.06 21.88 9.77
C PHE A 8 5.86 22.78 8.56
N LEU A 9 6.91 22.94 7.75
CA LEU A 9 6.81 23.52 6.40
C LEU A 9 5.98 22.54 5.53
N MET A 10 4.80 22.98 5.07
CA MET A 10 3.92 22.21 4.19
C MET A 10 4.54 22.13 2.79
N MET A 11 5.34 21.10 2.53
CA MET A 11 5.79 20.78 1.18
C MET A 11 4.73 19.94 0.48
N THR A 12 4.32 20.35 -0.72
CA THR A 12 3.40 19.58 -1.56
C THR A 12 4.14 18.35 -2.06
N LEU A 13 3.89 17.20 -1.42
CA LEU A 13 4.33 15.91 -1.96
C LEU A 13 3.63 15.72 -3.31
N SER A 14 4.42 15.59 -4.37
CA SER A 14 3.88 15.29 -5.69
C SER A 14 3.25 13.90 -5.62
N CYS A 15 1.93 13.82 -5.71
CA CYS A 15 1.27 12.52 -5.67
C CYS A 15 1.61 11.77 -6.97
N PRO A 16 2.12 10.52 -6.90
CA PRO A 16 2.41 9.73 -8.09
C PRO A 16 1.09 9.29 -8.74
N ILE A 17 0.58 10.10 -9.67
CA ILE A 17 -0.78 10.03 -10.23
C ILE A 17 -1.02 8.86 -11.20
N LYS A 18 0.00 8.20 -11.76
CA LYS A 18 -0.23 7.13 -12.76
C LYS A 18 -0.18 5.73 -12.16
N GLY A 19 -1.25 5.36 -11.46
CA GLY A 19 -1.53 3.94 -11.23
C GLY A 19 -1.75 3.23 -12.58
N ARG A 20 -0.91 2.25 -12.93
CA ARG A 20 -1.21 1.36 -14.06
C ARG A 20 -2.53 0.66 -13.79
N VAL A 21 -3.42 0.67 -14.79
CA VAL A 21 -4.63 -0.12 -14.76
C VAL A 21 -4.23 -1.60 -14.65
N PRO A 22 -4.70 -2.35 -13.64
CA PRO A 22 -4.33 -3.75 -13.51
C PRO A 22 -4.74 -4.53 -14.77
N PRO A 23 -3.90 -5.44 -15.28
CA PRO A 23 -4.23 -6.23 -16.47
C PRO A 23 -5.50 -7.06 -16.28
N GLU A 24 -5.79 -7.51 -15.05
CA GLU A 24 -7.01 -8.21 -14.69
C GLU A 24 -8.25 -7.34 -14.90
N PHE A 25 -8.18 -6.05 -14.57
CA PHE A 25 -9.27 -5.13 -14.84
C PHE A 25 -9.38 -4.83 -16.34
N ALA A 26 -8.27 -4.63 -17.03
CA ALA A 26 -8.25 -4.38 -18.47
C ALA A 26 -8.78 -5.55 -19.30
N ALA A 27 -8.64 -6.77 -18.79
CA ALA A 27 -9.13 -8.01 -19.42
C ALA A 27 -10.65 -8.15 -19.37
N LEU A 28 -11.35 -7.41 -18.50
CA LEU A 28 -12.81 -7.43 -18.47
C LEU A 28 -13.39 -6.85 -19.77
N PRO A 29 -14.52 -7.41 -20.26
CA PRO A 29 -15.26 -6.83 -21.38
C PRO A 29 -15.73 -5.42 -21.03
N ILE A 30 -15.79 -4.53 -22.02
CA ILE A 30 -16.24 -3.15 -21.82
C ILE A 30 -17.76 -3.14 -21.60
N TRP A 31 -18.21 -2.34 -20.64
CA TRP A 31 -19.63 -2.08 -20.42
C TRP A 31 -20.22 -1.31 -21.63
N PRO A 32 -21.28 -1.82 -22.27
CA PRO A 32 -21.85 -1.17 -23.44
C PRO A 32 -22.51 0.17 -23.09
N GLN A 33 -22.32 1.18 -23.95
CA GLN A 33 -22.83 2.54 -23.72
C GLN A 33 -24.37 2.60 -23.65
N ASP A 34 -25.07 1.72 -24.37
CA ASP A 34 -26.53 1.63 -24.33
C ASP A 34 -27.05 0.84 -23.12
N GLY A 35 -26.15 0.32 -22.28
CA GLY A 35 -26.46 -0.50 -21.11
C GLY A 35 -27.02 -1.89 -21.43
N LYS A 36 -26.98 -2.33 -22.71
CA LYS A 36 -27.53 -3.62 -23.14
C LYS A 36 -26.40 -4.58 -23.47
N VAL A 37 -26.25 -5.61 -22.64
CA VAL A 37 -25.31 -6.71 -22.88
C VAL A 37 -25.78 -7.49 -24.12
N SER A 38 -24.90 -7.61 -25.13
CA SER A 38 -25.20 -8.36 -26.35
C SER A 38 -25.13 -9.87 -26.11
N LYS A 39 -25.77 -10.65 -26.98
CA LYS A 39 -25.74 -12.13 -26.90
C LYS A 39 -24.33 -12.74 -26.86
N THR A 40 -23.36 -12.06 -27.48
CA THR A 40 -21.95 -12.49 -27.48
C THR A 40 -21.28 -12.36 -26.11
N LEU A 41 -21.87 -11.59 -25.20
CA LEU A 41 -21.38 -11.32 -23.85
C LEU A 41 -22.28 -11.92 -22.76
N ASP A 42 -23.31 -12.70 -23.13
CA ASP A 42 -24.26 -13.30 -22.19
C ASP A 42 -23.57 -14.22 -21.16
N GLY A 43 -22.38 -14.76 -21.45
CA GLY A 43 -21.60 -15.56 -20.51
C GLY A 43 -20.83 -14.76 -19.45
N ASN A 44 -20.72 -13.43 -19.60
CA ASN A 44 -19.92 -12.59 -18.71
C ASN A 44 -20.80 -11.94 -17.65
N ASN A 45 -20.29 -11.91 -16.42
CA ASN A 45 -20.99 -11.29 -15.29
C ASN A 45 -20.27 -10.06 -14.76
N ALA A 46 -19.04 -9.78 -15.20
CA ALA A 46 -18.30 -8.57 -14.84
C ALA A 46 -17.84 -7.82 -16.09
N PHE A 47 -17.99 -6.51 -16.06
CA PHE A 47 -17.62 -5.60 -17.14
C PHE A 47 -16.82 -4.43 -16.57
N ARG A 48 -15.89 -3.88 -17.34
CA ARG A 48 -15.24 -2.61 -17.01
C ARG A 48 -15.96 -1.45 -17.67
N ASP A 49 -16.21 -0.40 -16.90
CA ASP A 49 -16.66 0.91 -17.38
C ASP A 49 -15.47 1.87 -17.34
N PRO A 50 -14.79 2.10 -18.48
CA PRO A 50 -13.61 2.96 -18.52
C PRO A 50 -13.94 4.45 -18.39
N GLU A 51 -15.17 4.87 -18.68
CA GLU A 51 -15.59 6.28 -18.59
C GLU A 51 -15.72 6.68 -17.11
N ASN A 52 -16.31 5.79 -16.30
CA ASN A 52 -16.54 6.03 -14.88
C ASN A 52 -15.50 5.38 -13.96
N ASP A 53 -14.55 4.62 -14.53
CA ASP A 53 -13.55 3.85 -13.81
C ASP A 53 -14.13 2.83 -12.81
N GLN A 54 -15.18 2.15 -13.25
CA GLN A 54 -15.98 1.22 -12.46
C GLN A 54 -15.97 -0.21 -13.03
N ILE A 55 -16.38 -1.15 -12.19
CA ILE A 55 -16.80 -2.49 -12.58
C ILE A 55 -18.32 -2.50 -12.54
N VAL A 56 -18.95 -3.02 -13.60
CA VAL A 56 -20.38 -3.31 -13.63
C VAL A 56 -20.53 -4.81 -13.50
N ILE A 57 -21.27 -5.25 -12.48
CA ILE A 57 -21.54 -6.65 -12.20
C ILE A 57 -22.98 -6.93 -12.57
N ALA A 58 -23.18 -7.90 -13.45
CA ALA A 58 -24.48 -8.46 -13.78
C ALA A 58 -24.67 -9.73 -12.95
N TYR A 59 -25.71 -9.79 -12.11
CA TYR A 59 -26.07 -11.01 -11.40
C TYR A 59 -27.53 -11.38 -11.68
N PRO A 60 -27.87 -12.68 -11.71
CA PRO A 60 -29.23 -13.12 -11.87
C PRO A 60 -30.03 -12.71 -10.63
N THR A 61 -31.22 -12.15 -10.83
CA THR A 61 -32.22 -12.09 -9.76
C THR A 61 -33.12 -13.30 -9.86
N GLU A 62 -33.49 -13.88 -8.71
CA GLU A 62 -34.52 -14.90 -8.68
C GLU A 62 -35.75 -14.37 -9.42
N PRO A 63 -36.31 -15.13 -10.39
CA PRO A 63 -37.56 -14.74 -11.01
C PRO A 63 -38.58 -14.58 -9.89
N GLY A 64 -39.05 -13.35 -9.70
CA GLY A 64 -39.84 -12.98 -8.52
C GLY A 64 -40.94 -14.00 -8.27
N GLN A 65 -41.23 -14.25 -7.00
CA GLN A 65 -42.31 -15.12 -6.50
C GLN A 65 -43.73 -14.74 -7.01
N SER A 66 -43.86 -13.89 -8.02
CA SER A 66 -45.08 -13.70 -8.80
C SER A 66 -45.29 -14.90 -9.72
N ARG A 67 -46.06 -15.85 -9.19
CA ARG A 67 -46.45 -17.17 -9.72
C ARG A 67 -47.09 -17.23 -11.12
N GLN A 68 -47.04 -16.16 -11.93
CA GLN A 68 -47.97 -16.04 -13.07
C GLN A 68 -47.36 -15.74 -14.43
N ASP A 69 -46.03 -15.75 -14.60
CA ASP A 69 -45.44 -15.57 -15.93
C ASP A 69 -44.35 -16.62 -16.22
N SER A 70 -44.74 -17.72 -16.86
CA SER A 70 -43.86 -18.85 -17.19
C SER A 70 -42.97 -18.58 -18.44
N ARG A 71 -42.84 -17.32 -18.87
CA ARG A 71 -41.99 -16.89 -20.00
C ARG A 71 -40.83 -15.99 -19.57
N LEU A 72 -40.50 -15.97 -18.28
CA LEU A 72 -39.49 -15.07 -17.71
C LEU A 72 -38.08 -15.50 -18.10
N THR A 73 -37.53 -14.87 -19.15
CA THR A 73 -36.07 -14.74 -19.28
C THR A 73 -35.48 -14.29 -17.94
N PRO A 74 -34.42 -14.93 -17.44
CA PRO A 74 -33.79 -14.54 -16.18
C PRO A 74 -33.44 -13.06 -16.25
N ARG A 75 -34.00 -12.27 -15.34
CA ARG A 75 -33.71 -10.86 -15.23
C ARG A 75 -32.33 -10.72 -14.60
N ARG A 76 -31.49 -9.86 -15.19
CA ARG A 76 -30.21 -9.46 -14.59
C ARG A 76 -30.39 -8.11 -13.92
N GLU A 77 -29.84 -7.99 -12.72
CA GLU A 77 -29.59 -6.70 -12.09
C GLU A 77 -28.13 -6.32 -12.27
N TYR A 78 -27.88 -5.01 -12.29
CA TYR A 78 -26.54 -4.46 -12.49
C TYR A 78 -26.14 -3.63 -11.28
N VAL A 79 -25.01 -3.98 -10.68
CA VAL A 79 -24.38 -3.20 -9.61
C VAL A 79 -23.08 -2.61 -10.12
N ARG A 80 -22.88 -1.32 -9.84
CA ARG A 80 -21.68 -0.57 -10.22
C ARG A 80 -20.79 -0.38 -9.02
N MET A 81 -19.49 -0.53 -9.21
CA MET A 81 -18.53 -0.36 -8.13
C MET A 81 -17.16 0.10 -8.58
N TYR A 82 -16.42 0.71 -7.67
CA TYR A 82 -15.01 1.01 -7.89
C TYR A 82 -14.14 -0.15 -7.42
N LEU A 83 -13.00 -0.35 -8.07
CA LEU A 83 -11.94 -1.18 -7.52
C LEU A 83 -11.47 -0.64 -6.17
N SER A 84 -11.18 -1.53 -5.23
CA SER A 84 -10.71 -1.17 -3.89
C SER A 84 -9.33 -0.47 -3.89
N ASN A 85 -8.56 -0.60 -4.98
CA ASN A 85 -7.27 0.07 -5.16
C ASN A 85 -7.38 1.51 -5.69
N ARG A 86 -8.59 2.06 -5.89
CA ARG A 86 -8.81 3.44 -6.37
C ARG A 86 -8.59 4.51 -5.30
N VAL A 87 -7.59 4.27 -4.46
CA VAL A 87 -7.01 5.19 -3.48
C VAL A 87 -5.68 5.70 -4.03
N ALA A 88 -5.19 6.82 -3.49
CA ALA A 88 -3.89 7.38 -3.84
C ALA A 88 -3.10 7.68 -2.56
N PRO A 89 -2.54 6.65 -1.90
CA PRO A 89 -1.86 6.81 -0.63
C PRO A 89 -0.48 7.44 -0.83
N VAL A 90 -0.19 8.48 -0.06
CA VAL A 90 1.18 8.97 0.19
C VAL A 90 1.46 8.79 1.66
N VAL A 91 2.62 8.19 1.96
CA VAL A 91 2.98 7.81 3.32
C VAL A 91 4.28 8.48 3.65
N SER A 92 4.25 9.29 4.69
CA SER A 92 5.47 9.84 5.29
C SER A 92 5.75 9.16 6.62
N SER A 93 7.03 9.06 6.95
CA SER A 93 7.49 8.35 8.14
C SER A 93 8.54 9.15 8.91
N ALA A 94 8.37 9.21 10.22
CA ALA A 94 9.34 9.74 11.16
C ALA A 94 9.84 8.61 12.06
N VAL A 95 11.15 8.42 12.10
CA VAL A 95 11.78 7.38 12.91
C VAL A 95 12.71 7.98 13.95
N SER A 96 12.56 7.56 15.19
CA SER A 96 13.42 7.93 16.32
C SER A 96 13.71 6.72 17.21
N ARG A 97 14.59 6.88 18.20
CA ARG A 97 14.77 5.91 19.30
C ARG A 97 14.19 6.47 20.58
N ASN A 98 13.48 5.65 21.36
CA ASN A 98 13.02 6.02 22.69
C ASN A 98 14.13 5.82 23.75
N SER A 99 13.84 6.16 25.01
CA SER A 99 14.77 6.00 26.15
C SER A 99 15.16 4.56 26.45
N GLU A 100 14.38 3.58 25.97
CA GLU A 100 14.64 2.14 26.13
C GLU A 100 15.48 1.57 24.97
N GLY A 101 15.85 2.41 24.00
CA GLY A 101 16.59 1.99 22.81
C GLY A 101 15.74 1.37 21.69
N HIS A 102 14.41 1.28 21.86
CA HIS A 102 13.50 0.83 20.83
C HIS A 102 13.29 1.91 19.75
N TYR A 103 13.13 1.48 18.51
CA TYR A 103 12.76 2.36 17.41
C TYR A 103 11.27 2.67 17.46
N VAL A 104 10.94 3.94 17.27
CA VAL A 104 9.57 4.45 17.19
C VAL A 104 9.37 5.00 15.78
N CYS A 105 8.56 4.30 14.99
CA CYS A 105 8.12 4.75 13.67
C CYS A 105 6.73 5.38 13.81
N ILE A 106 6.60 6.63 13.39
CA ILE A 106 5.32 7.35 13.31
C ILE A 106 5.03 7.62 11.85
N TYR A 107 3.86 7.22 11.37
CA TYR A 107 3.42 7.42 10.01
C TYR A 107 2.31 8.47 9.93
N GLU A 108 2.33 9.24 8.86
CA GLU A 108 1.20 10.01 8.36
C GLU A 108 0.81 9.46 6.98
N VAL A 109 -0.47 9.17 6.84
CA VAL A 109 -1.06 8.60 5.62
C VAL A 109 -1.99 9.64 5.03
N GLU A 110 -1.64 10.11 3.85
CA GLU A 110 -2.46 10.98 3.01
C GLU A 110 -3.17 10.16 1.94
N ASN A 111 -4.42 10.50 1.64
CA ASN A 111 -5.09 10.04 0.44
C ASN A 111 -5.20 11.25 -0.50
N CYS A 112 -4.46 11.25 -1.60
CA CYS A 112 -4.36 12.42 -2.47
C CYS A 112 -5.71 12.84 -3.06
N LEU A 113 -5.78 14.10 -3.52
CA LEU A 113 -7.00 14.72 -4.03
C LEU A 113 -7.62 13.96 -5.22
N GLU A 114 -6.79 13.33 -6.05
CA GLU A 114 -7.21 12.58 -7.23
C GLU A 114 -7.81 11.20 -6.91
N ALA A 115 -7.68 10.72 -5.66
CA ALA A 115 -8.24 9.45 -5.25
C ALA A 115 -9.76 9.40 -5.48
N LYS A 116 -10.27 8.29 -6.00
CA LYS A 116 -11.72 8.10 -6.23
C LYS A 116 -12.42 7.48 -5.05
N ARG A 117 -11.65 6.91 -4.12
CA ARG A 117 -12.15 6.20 -2.95
C ARG A 117 -11.40 6.64 -1.70
N PRO A 118 -12.06 6.61 -0.54
CA PRO A 118 -11.38 6.86 0.72
C PRO A 118 -10.59 5.62 1.18
N ILE A 119 -9.49 5.82 1.91
CA ILE A 119 -8.71 4.71 2.50
C ILE A 119 -9.42 4.24 3.77
N SER A 120 -9.85 2.98 3.81
CA SER A 120 -10.48 2.38 5.00
C SER A 120 -9.54 1.48 5.80
N ARG A 121 -8.51 0.93 5.14
CA ARG A 121 -7.47 0.16 5.81
C ARG A 121 -6.11 0.51 5.22
N TRP A 122 -5.13 0.52 6.10
CA TRP A 122 -3.73 0.81 5.80
C TRP A 122 -2.86 -0.27 6.42
N TYR A 123 -1.77 -0.63 5.73
CA TYR A 123 -0.90 -1.73 6.12
C TYR A 123 0.57 -1.35 5.98
N VAL A 124 1.42 -1.86 6.87
CA VAL A 124 2.88 -1.81 6.73
C VAL A 124 3.49 -3.17 7.03
N ALA A 125 4.48 -3.60 6.26
CA ALA A 125 5.07 -4.93 6.44
C ALA A 125 5.78 -5.01 7.80
N LYS A 126 5.69 -6.19 8.41
CA LYS A 126 6.29 -6.55 9.70
C LYS A 126 7.36 -7.62 9.45
N PRO A 127 8.60 -7.45 9.93
CA PRO A 127 9.71 -8.38 9.64
C PRO A 127 9.59 -9.73 10.35
N SER A 128 8.79 -9.81 11.41
CA SER A 128 8.65 -11.02 12.23
C SER A 128 7.40 -11.83 11.91
N ARG A 129 7.59 -13.14 11.69
CA ARG A 129 6.51 -14.15 11.52
C ARG A 129 5.97 -14.69 12.83
N THR A 130 6.72 -14.55 13.93
CA THR A 130 6.42 -15.16 15.23
C THR A 130 5.77 -14.16 16.18
N ALA A 131 4.74 -14.59 16.90
CA ALA A 131 4.07 -13.76 17.91
C ALA A 131 4.96 -13.43 19.12
N THR A 132 6.11 -14.11 19.24
CA THR A 132 7.04 -14.05 20.37
C THR A 132 8.15 -13.03 20.20
N ASP A 133 8.23 -12.30 19.09
CA ASP A 133 9.36 -11.40 18.87
C ASP A 133 9.26 -10.13 19.74
N PRO A 134 10.32 -9.81 20.52
CA PRO A 134 10.34 -8.73 21.49
C PRO A 134 10.43 -7.35 20.85
N PRO A 135 10.03 -6.32 21.60
CA PRO A 135 8.67 -5.80 21.58
C PRO A 135 8.29 -5.24 20.21
N PHE A 136 7.15 -5.67 19.70
CA PHE A 136 6.54 -5.11 18.50
C PHE A 136 5.13 -4.63 18.84
N GLN A 137 4.94 -3.31 18.94
CA GLN A 137 3.67 -2.72 19.36
C GLN A 137 3.19 -1.74 18.30
N ALA A 138 1.95 -1.90 17.85
CA ALA A 138 1.30 -0.98 16.93
C ALA A 138 0.12 -0.29 17.63
N SER A 139 -0.01 1.02 17.47
CA SER A 139 -1.09 1.79 18.07
C SER A 139 -1.46 3.02 17.23
N HIS A 140 -2.64 3.55 17.50
CA HIS A 140 -3.14 4.82 16.98
C HIS A 140 -4.29 5.29 17.90
N PRO A 141 -4.51 6.61 18.12
CA PRO A 141 -5.59 7.12 18.96
C PRO A 141 -7.00 6.62 18.61
N THR A 142 -7.37 6.64 17.32
CA THR A 142 -8.71 6.24 16.85
C THR A 142 -8.75 4.96 15.99
N TRP A 143 -7.70 4.64 15.24
CA TRP A 143 -7.62 3.45 14.41
C TRP A 143 -7.21 2.21 15.21
N ARG A 144 -7.88 1.08 14.96
CA ARG A 144 -7.55 -0.20 15.59
C ARG A 144 -6.40 -0.84 14.84
N ALA A 145 -5.30 -1.08 15.54
CA ALA A 145 -4.19 -1.88 15.05
C ALA A 145 -4.52 -3.38 15.13
N GLY A 146 -4.02 -4.15 14.18
CA GLY A 146 -4.15 -5.59 14.12
C GLY A 146 -3.05 -6.19 13.24
N THR A 147 -3.11 -7.50 13.03
CA THR A 147 -2.21 -8.21 12.14
C THR A 147 -2.99 -8.76 10.95
N ALA A 148 -2.37 -8.72 9.77
CA ALA A 148 -2.87 -9.32 8.57
C ALA A 148 -1.90 -10.39 8.05
N ALA A 149 -2.45 -11.35 7.31
CA ALA A 149 -1.69 -12.44 6.69
C ALA A 149 -0.56 -11.90 5.80
N ALA A 150 0.43 -12.75 5.54
CA ALA A 150 1.50 -12.38 4.65
C ALA A 150 0.97 -12.09 3.24
N LEU A 151 1.35 -10.92 2.72
CA LEU A 151 1.06 -10.51 1.37
C LEU A 151 2.38 -10.48 0.57
N GLY A 152 2.30 -10.22 -0.74
CA GLY A 152 3.50 -9.92 -1.51
C GLY A 152 4.21 -8.67 -0.95
N THR A 153 5.38 -8.36 -1.50
CA THR A 153 6.19 -7.17 -1.19
C THR A 153 6.70 -6.60 -2.51
N VAL A 154 6.91 -5.29 -2.57
CA VAL A 154 7.55 -4.64 -3.73
C VAL A 154 9.00 -4.28 -3.48
N VAL A 155 9.44 -4.31 -2.22
CA VAL A 155 10.84 -4.14 -1.85
C VAL A 155 11.54 -5.48 -2.08
N PRO A 156 12.43 -5.62 -3.10
CA PRO A 156 12.86 -6.93 -3.61
C PRO A 156 13.57 -7.81 -2.59
N SER A 157 14.42 -7.19 -1.77
CA SER A 157 15.17 -7.92 -0.74
C SER A 157 14.32 -8.34 0.47
N THR A 158 13.00 -8.12 0.40
CA THR A 158 12.03 -8.65 1.36
C THR A 158 11.17 -9.73 0.70
N GLY A 159 11.15 -10.94 1.26
CA GLY A 159 10.18 -11.97 0.86
C GLY A 159 8.78 -11.67 1.40
N PRO A 160 7.81 -12.60 1.26
CA PRO A 160 6.48 -12.42 1.84
C PRO A 160 6.54 -12.26 3.37
N LEU A 161 6.02 -11.13 3.84
CA LEU A 161 6.03 -10.72 5.25
C LEU A 161 4.59 -10.55 5.75
N PRO A 162 4.30 -10.83 7.04
CA PRO A 162 3.03 -10.41 7.64
C PRO A 162 2.93 -8.89 7.69
N PHE A 163 1.72 -8.37 7.86
CA PHE A 163 1.47 -6.93 7.89
C PHE A 163 0.86 -6.50 9.22
N ILE A 164 1.22 -5.31 9.68
CA ILE A 164 0.37 -4.56 10.60
C ILE A 164 -0.75 -3.99 9.76
N SER A 165 -1.98 -4.06 10.27
CA SER A 165 -3.13 -3.39 9.68
C SER A 165 -3.68 -2.36 10.65
N TRP A 166 -4.06 -1.19 10.13
CA TRP A 166 -4.92 -0.26 10.85
C TRP A 166 -6.26 -0.18 10.15
N THR A 167 -7.33 -0.32 10.93
CA THR A 167 -8.72 -0.20 10.45
C THR A 167 -9.51 0.71 11.38
N LEU A 168 -10.33 1.59 10.82
CA LEU A 168 -11.24 2.44 11.58
C LEU A 168 -12.66 1.85 11.49
N PRO A 169 -13.31 1.48 12.61
CA PRO A 169 -14.65 0.89 12.57
C PRO A 169 -15.70 1.79 11.92
N ARG A 170 -15.56 3.11 12.10
CA ARG A 170 -16.42 4.14 11.52
C ARG A 170 -15.54 5.29 11.05
N GLY A 171 -15.33 5.38 9.74
CA GLY A 171 -14.57 6.44 9.10
C GLY A 171 -13.55 5.92 8.09
N SER A 172 -12.79 6.85 7.50
CA SER A 172 -11.82 6.58 6.46
C SER A 172 -10.97 7.84 6.21
N ILE A 173 -9.85 7.72 5.49
CA ILE A 173 -9.09 8.88 5.01
C ILE A 173 -9.67 9.30 3.66
N ALA A 174 -10.45 10.37 3.66
CA ALA A 174 -11.09 10.91 2.45
C ALA A 174 -10.04 11.44 1.44
N PRO A 175 -10.34 11.43 0.12
CA PRO A 175 -9.50 12.11 -0.86
C PRO A 175 -9.18 13.56 -0.48
N GLY A 176 -7.94 13.98 -0.66
CA GLY A 176 -7.41 15.29 -0.28
C GLY A 176 -7.19 15.48 1.22
N THR A 177 -7.24 14.42 2.03
CA THR A 177 -7.04 14.51 3.48
C THR A 177 -5.93 13.57 3.95
N LYS A 178 -5.39 13.86 5.13
CA LYS A 178 -4.31 13.08 5.75
C LYS A 178 -4.58 12.80 7.22
N VAL A 179 -4.07 11.68 7.70
CA VAL A 179 -4.18 11.25 9.10
C VAL A 179 -2.79 10.85 9.58
N GLY A 180 -2.34 11.47 10.67
CA GLY A 180 -1.07 11.15 11.33
C GLY A 180 -1.26 10.34 12.62
N GLY A 181 -0.14 9.87 13.18
CA GLY A 181 -0.12 9.25 14.51
C GLY A 181 -0.24 7.72 14.49
N PHE A 182 -0.14 7.09 13.32
CA PHE A 182 0.02 5.63 13.23
C PHE A 182 1.39 5.29 13.78
N ARG A 183 1.46 4.52 14.86
CA ARG A 183 2.70 4.32 15.59
C ARG A 183 3.08 2.85 15.65
N VAL A 184 4.36 2.58 15.44
CA VAL A 184 4.98 1.27 15.64
C VAL A 184 6.21 1.43 16.52
N ILE A 185 6.27 0.67 17.62
CA ILE A 185 7.49 0.48 18.41
C ILE A 185 8.07 -0.87 18.04
N SER A 186 9.38 -0.91 17.77
CA SER A 186 10.09 -2.15 17.47
C SER A 186 11.54 -2.12 17.94
N SER A 187 12.08 -3.29 18.28
CA SER A 187 13.53 -3.52 18.39
C SER A 187 14.24 -3.52 17.03
N PHE A 188 13.50 -3.76 15.94
CA PHE A 188 14.06 -3.86 14.59
C PHE A 188 14.48 -2.49 14.07
N ARG A 189 15.65 -2.45 13.44
CA ARG A 189 16.18 -1.24 12.82
C ARG A 189 15.40 -0.87 11.57
N PRO A 190 15.26 0.44 11.27
CA PRO A 190 14.44 0.90 10.15
C PRO A 190 15.07 0.57 8.79
N GLY A 191 14.22 0.29 7.81
CA GLY A 191 14.61 0.17 6.41
C GLY A 191 13.44 0.43 5.49
N LEU A 192 13.71 0.39 4.18
CA LEU A 192 12.66 0.45 3.16
C LEU A 192 11.71 -0.74 3.34
N THR A 193 10.42 -0.48 3.39
CA THR A 193 9.40 -1.52 3.58
C THR A 193 8.23 -1.30 2.65
N THR A 194 7.48 -2.37 2.42
CA THR A 194 6.26 -2.30 1.63
C THR A 194 5.07 -1.94 2.50
N SER A 195 4.14 -1.21 1.91
CA SER A 195 2.91 -0.82 2.57
C SER A 195 1.75 -0.74 1.59
N TYR A 196 0.52 -0.82 2.10
CA TYR A 196 -0.68 -0.89 1.28
C TYR A 196 -1.78 0.00 1.82
N ALA A 197 -2.55 0.59 0.91
CA ALA A 197 -3.85 1.16 1.24
C ALA A 197 -4.95 0.50 0.41
N ILE A 198 -6.12 0.39 1.02
CA ILE A 198 -7.30 -0.17 0.39
C ILE A 198 -8.53 0.64 0.81
N ALA A 199 -9.42 0.89 -0.14
CA ALA A 199 -10.77 1.36 0.15
C ALA A 199 -11.64 0.23 0.69
N SER A 200 -12.70 0.56 1.44
CA SER A 200 -13.54 -0.50 2.00
C SER A 200 -14.11 -1.32 0.85
N GLU A 201 -14.03 -2.63 1.00
CA GLU A 201 -14.80 -3.55 0.18
C GLU A 201 -16.27 -3.13 0.29
N LEU A 202 -16.98 -3.17 -0.84
CA LEU A 202 -18.42 -3.05 -0.82
C LEU A 202 -18.97 -4.29 -0.10
N THR A 203 -19.20 -4.13 1.19
CA THR A 203 -20.09 -4.98 1.99
C THR A 203 -21.48 -4.85 1.43
N SER A 204 -21.86 -5.80 0.58
CA SER A 204 -23.21 -6.36 0.41
C SER A 204 -23.34 -6.97 -0.99
N TYR A 205 -22.52 -7.98 -1.27
CA TYR A 205 -23.04 -9.01 -2.16
C TYR A 205 -24.05 -9.82 -1.35
N PRO A 206 -25.14 -10.33 -1.94
CA PRO A 206 -25.81 -11.48 -1.35
C PRO A 206 -24.74 -12.57 -1.18
N ASP A 207 -24.52 -13.01 0.06
CA ASP A 207 -23.51 -14.00 0.46
C ASP A 207 -23.86 -15.37 -0.14
N GLU A 208 -23.69 -15.52 -1.45
CA GLU A 208 -23.79 -16.80 -2.14
C GLU A 208 -22.38 -17.22 -2.58
N PRO A 209 -21.65 -17.96 -1.72
CA PRO A 209 -20.24 -18.30 -1.93
C PRO A 209 -19.96 -19.12 -3.20
N ASP A 210 -20.99 -19.67 -3.85
CA ASP A 210 -20.88 -20.55 -5.02
C ASP A 210 -21.44 -19.96 -6.33
N SER A 211 -21.76 -18.67 -6.35
CA SER A 211 -22.33 -18.05 -7.55
C SER A 211 -21.29 -17.86 -8.67
N ASP A 212 -21.63 -18.28 -9.90
CA ASP A 212 -20.71 -18.24 -11.05
C ASP A 212 -20.17 -16.82 -11.34
N TRP A 213 -20.95 -15.78 -11.03
CA TRP A 213 -20.54 -14.38 -11.22
C TRP A 213 -19.41 -13.95 -10.26
N LEU A 214 -19.24 -14.59 -9.10
CA LEU A 214 -18.11 -14.32 -8.22
C LEU A 214 -16.78 -14.74 -8.85
N ARG A 215 -16.78 -15.77 -9.72
CA ARG A 215 -15.56 -16.26 -10.38
C ARG A 215 -14.90 -15.19 -11.23
N ASP A 216 -15.69 -14.37 -11.92
CA ASP A 216 -15.21 -13.24 -12.74
C ASP A 216 -14.55 -12.14 -11.89
N LEU A 217 -14.88 -12.07 -10.59
CA LEU A 217 -14.33 -11.09 -9.65
C LEU A 217 -13.11 -11.59 -8.89
N LEU A 218 -12.89 -12.91 -8.80
CA LEU A 218 -11.74 -13.48 -8.10
C LEU A 218 -10.40 -12.91 -8.59
N PRO A 219 -10.15 -12.73 -9.90
CA PRO A 219 -8.93 -12.07 -10.38
C PRO A 219 -8.75 -10.65 -9.83
N LEU A 220 -9.84 -9.90 -9.63
CA LEU A 220 -9.81 -8.52 -9.14
C LEU A 220 -9.57 -8.45 -7.62
N LYS A 221 -9.85 -9.53 -6.91
CA LYS A 221 -9.56 -9.66 -5.47
C LYS A 221 -8.10 -10.02 -5.20
N LYS A 222 -7.33 -10.42 -6.23
CA LYS A 222 -5.92 -10.78 -6.07
C LYS A 222 -5.11 -9.65 -5.43
N PHE A 223 -4.13 -10.07 -4.64
CA PHE A 223 -3.12 -9.19 -4.09
C PHE A 223 -2.41 -8.41 -5.22
N GLY A 224 -2.14 -7.13 -5.01
CA GLY A 224 -1.61 -6.22 -6.04
C GLY A 224 -2.67 -5.62 -6.99
N VAL A 225 -3.86 -6.23 -7.09
CA VAL A 225 -4.98 -5.71 -7.88
C VAL A 225 -5.97 -4.98 -6.99
N SER A 226 -6.40 -5.60 -5.89
CA SER A 226 -7.39 -5.03 -4.97
C SER A 226 -6.81 -3.94 -4.06
N GLN A 227 -5.49 -3.82 -4.00
CA GLN A 227 -4.77 -2.96 -3.06
C GLN A 227 -3.84 -2.02 -3.81
N LYS A 228 -3.67 -0.81 -3.28
CA LYS A 228 -2.70 0.14 -3.80
C LYS A 228 -1.40 0.02 -3.00
N VAL A 229 -0.33 -0.37 -3.68
CA VAL A 229 1.00 -0.50 -3.07
C VAL A 229 1.68 0.85 -2.97
N THR A 230 2.41 1.06 -1.88
CA THR A 230 3.34 2.16 -1.69
C THR A 230 4.53 1.74 -0.84
N VAL A 231 5.57 2.57 -0.80
CA VAL A 231 6.83 2.31 -0.10
C VAL A 231 6.94 3.28 1.07
N ALA A 232 7.46 2.80 2.20
CA ALA A 232 7.65 3.60 3.40
C ALA A 232 8.96 3.19 4.10
N ILE A 233 9.37 3.92 5.14
CA ILE A 233 10.38 3.45 6.09
C ILE A 233 9.68 2.82 7.29
N GLY A 234 10.05 1.59 7.63
CA GLY A 234 9.51 0.90 8.80
C GLY A 234 10.50 -0.10 9.40
N PRO A 235 10.10 -0.79 10.48
CA PRO A 235 10.94 -1.80 11.11
C PRO A 235 11.26 -2.93 10.13
N ARG A 236 12.52 -3.31 10.03
CA ARG A 236 12.93 -4.30 9.02
C ARG A 236 14.06 -5.22 9.45
N PHE A 237 15.17 -4.66 9.91
CA PHE A 237 16.37 -5.45 10.15
C PHE A 237 16.42 -5.88 11.62
N SER A 238 16.69 -7.16 11.85
CA SER A 238 16.92 -7.65 13.21
C SER A 238 18.09 -6.88 13.85
N PRO A 239 18.09 -6.66 15.18
CA PRO A 239 19.22 -6.06 15.88
C PRO A 239 20.56 -6.75 15.57
N GLU A 240 20.54 -8.05 15.30
CA GLU A 240 21.68 -8.92 15.05
C GLU A 240 22.13 -8.93 13.57
N THR A 241 21.35 -8.34 12.66
CA THR A 241 21.73 -8.28 11.24
C THR A 241 23.05 -7.48 11.12
N SER A 242 24.01 -7.91 10.32
CA SER A 242 25.26 -7.14 10.20
C SER A 242 25.01 -5.83 9.43
N SER A 243 25.77 -4.77 9.75
CA SER A 243 25.70 -3.51 8.99
C SER A 243 26.01 -3.71 7.50
N LEU A 244 26.86 -4.68 7.16
CA LEU A 244 27.15 -5.05 5.78
C LEU A 244 25.89 -5.55 5.03
N LEU A 245 25.09 -6.42 5.67
CA LEU A 245 23.85 -6.93 5.08
C LEU A 245 22.79 -5.82 4.97
N VAL A 246 22.70 -4.94 5.98
CA VAL A 246 21.81 -3.77 5.93
C VAL A 246 22.17 -2.85 4.76
N ALA A 247 23.46 -2.54 4.59
CA ALA A 247 23.93 -1.70 3.50
C ALA A 247 23.66 -2.34 2.13
N SER A 248 23.93 -3.65 1.99
CA SER A 248 23.64 -4.41 0.77
C SER A 248 22.16 -4.37 0.40
N ALA A 249 21.28 -4.52 1.38
CA ALA A 249 19.84 -4.43 1.18
C ALA A 249 19.41 -3.03 0.72
N PHE A 250 19.94 -1.97 1.31
CA PHE A 250 19.66 -0.60 0.84
C PHE A 250 20.13 -0.35 -0.60
N VAL A 251 21.26 -0.93 -1.03
CA VAL A 251 21.70 -0.83 -2.44
C VAL A 251 20.64 -1.43 -3.36
N GLU A 252 20.25 -2.69 -3.11
CA GLU A 252 19.28 -3.42 -3.93
C GLU A 252 17.93 -2.69 -3.99
N ASP A 253 17.43 -2.23 -2.84
CA ASP A 253 16.12 -1.61 -2.79
C ASP A 253 16.10 -0.22 -3.42
N VAL A 254 17.12 0.62 -3.20
CA VAL A 254 17.17 1.95 -3.82
C VAL A 254 17.31 1.82 -5.33
N GLU A 255 18.09 0.86 -5.84
CA GLU A 255 18.16 0.57 -7.27
C GLU A 255 16.81 0.16 -7.85
N ALA A 256 16.08 -0.72 -7.16
CA ALA A 256 14.74 -1.14 -7.58
C ALA A 256 13.74 0.03 -7.58
N LEU A 257 13.79 0.91 -6.57
CA LEU A 257 12.93 2.09 -6.51
C LEU A 257 13.24 3.11 -7.60
N ILE A 258 14.49 3.23 -8.05
CA ILE A 258 14.84 4.04 -9.23
C ILE A 258 14.26 3.40 -10.49
N GLN A 259 14.41 2.08 -10.65
CA GLN A 259 13.90 1.34 -11.81
C GLN A 259 12.38 1.44 -11.92
N ASP A 260 11.67 1.39 -10.80
CA ASP A 260 10.22 1.49 -10.72
C ASP A 260 9.72 2.95 -10.66
N GLU A 261 10.60 3.93 -10.85
CA GLU A 261 10.29 5.37 -10.89
C GLU A 261 9.71 5.94 -9.57
N TRP A 262 9.98 5.29 -8.42
CA TRP A 262 9.64 5.81 -7.09
C TRP A 262 10.65 6.83 -6.58
N LEU A 263 11.89 6.77 -7.07
CA LEU A 263 12.98 7.68 -6.75
C LEU A 263 13.58 8.25 -8.02
N ASP A 264 13.98 9.52 -7.97
CA ASP A 264 14.74 10.14 -9.05
C ASP A 264 16.19 9.67 -9.02
N GLY A 265 16.58 8.80 -9.95
CA GLY A 265 17.95 8.34 -10.11
C GLY A 265 18.95 9.43 -10.52
N GLN A 266 18.47 10.62 -10.92
CA GLN A 266 19.30 11.80 -11.19
C GLN A 266 19.49 12.69 -9.96
N SER A 267 18.81 12.41 -8.85
CA SER A 267 19.00 13.11 -7.59
C SER A 267 20.47 13.00 -7.13
N PRO A 268 21.18 14.13 -6.89
CA PRO A 268 22.57 14.11 -6.43
C PRO A 268 22.75 13.34 -5.12
N PHE A 269 21.75 13.41 -4.22
CA PHE A 269 21.74 12.65 -2.98
C PHE A 269 21.68 11.15 -3.25
N ILE A 270 20.75 10.68 -4.09
CA ILE A 270 20.57 9.26 -4.40
C ILE A 270 21.82 8.68 -5.09
N GLN A 271 22.40 9.40 -6.05
CA GLN A 271 23.62 8.97 -6.74
C GLN A 271 24.81 8.83 -5.78
N GLN A 272 25.03 9.83 -4.93
CA GLN A 272 26.11 9.78 -3.96
C GLN A 272 25.85 8.69 -2.91
N LEU A 273 24.62 8.55 -2.44
CA LEU A 273 24.24 7.52 -1.48
C LEU A 273 24.54 6.11 -2.00
N LEU A 274 24.08 5.79 -3.22
CA LEU A 274 24.33 4.49 -3.85
C LEU A 274 25.83 4.23 -4.03
N SER A 275 26.59 5.23 -4.48
CA SER A 275 28.05 5.12 -4.62
C SER A 275 28.72 4.79 -3.27
N ARG A 276 28.32 5.46 -2.18
CA ARG A 276 28.84 5.23 -0.84
C ARG A 276 28.45 3.86 -0.29
N LEU A 277 27.20 3.46 -0.42
CA LEU A 277 26.73 2.14 0.02
C LEU A 277 27.44 1.01 -0.74
N ARG A 278 27.58 1.10 -2.06
CA ARG A 278 28.32 0.10 -2.86
C ARG A 278 29.79 0.02 -2.45
N SER A 279 30.45 1.15 -2.23
CA SER A 279 31.84 1.19 -1.74
C SER A 279 31.97 0.59 -0.33
N TYR A 280 31.04 0.89 0.57
CA TYR A 280 30.96 0.27 1.90
C TYR A 280 30.85 -1.26 1.80
N VAL A 281 29.97 -1.76 0.93
CA VAL A 281 29.77 -3.19 0.70
C VAL A 281 31.02 -3.85 0.11
N GLN A 282 31.62 -3.26 -0.93
CA GLN A 282 32.82 -3.79 -1.60
C GLN A 282 34.04 -3.86 -0.67
N THR A 283 34.17 -2.90 0.24
CA THR A 283 35.27 -2.82 1.23
C THR A 283 34.95 -3.51 2.55
N GLN A 284 33.89 -4.32 2.59
CA GLN A 284 33.44 -5.08 3.76
C GLN A 284 33.25 -4.20 5.02
N GLY A 285 32.78 -2.97 4.82
CA GLY A 285 32.48 -2.01 5.89
C GLY A 285 33.64 -1.12 6.33
N SER A 286 34.80 -1.19 5.66
CA SER A 286 35.98 -0.38 6.00
C SER A 286 35.85 1.08 5.55
N SER A 287 35.03 1.37 4.53
CA SER A 287 34.81 2.73 4.04
C SER A 287 33.79 3.50 4.90
N GLY A 288 33.91 4.82 4.99
CA GLY A 288 32.89 5.66 5.64
C GLY A 288 31.64 5.87 4.75
N LEU A 289 30.46 5.93 5.38
CA LEU A 289 29.16 6.17 4.72
C LEU A 289 28.79 7.66 4.60
N GLY A 290 29.74 8.58 4.76
CA GLY A 290 29.48 10.02 4.70
C GLY A 290 28.89 10.45 3.36
N VAL A 291 27.60 10.83 3.38
CA VAL A 291 26.89 11.49 2.27
C VAL A 291 26.88 12.99 2.55
N GLN A 292 27.37 13.79 1.60
CA GLN A 292 27.49 15.24 1.71
C GLN A 292 26.35 15.98 0.99
N ALA A 293 25.82 15.39 -0.08
CA ALA A 293 24.66 15.88 -0.78
C ALA A 293 23.46 15.89 0.18
N SER A 294 22.71 16.99 0.19
CA SER A 294 21.51 17.10 1.02
C SER A 294 20.36 16.36 0.36
N PRO A 295 19.62 15.51 1.10
CA PRO A 295 18.44 14.85 0.56
C PRO A 295 17.38 15.89 0.22
N HIS A 296 16.63 15.64 -0.85
CA HIS A 296 15.40 16.39 -1.07
C HIS A 296 14.42 16.14 0.10
N PRO A 297 13.64 17.15 0.49
CA PRO A 297 12.58 16.98 1.47
C PRO A 297 11.59 15.88 1.06
N GLY A 298 11.04 15.17 2.04
CA GLY A 298 10.16 14.01 1.81
C GLY A 298 10.96 12.71 1.85
N PHE A 299 10.69 11.81 0.90
CA PHE A 299 11.13 10.41 1.00
C PHE A 299 12.65 10.21 1.05
N GLU A 300 13.45 11.05 0.37
CA GLU A 300 14.92 10.99 0.47
C GLU A 300 15.42 11.30 1.89
N THR A 301 14.78 12.25 2.58
CA THR A 301 15.08 12.56 3.98
C THR A 301 14.76 11.38 4.89
N GLU A 302 13.67 10.67 4.62
CA GLU A 302 13.28 9.46 5.35
C GLU A 302 14.32 8.35 5.15
N ILE A 303 14.76 8.13 3.91
CA ILE A 303 15.82 7.17 3.57
C ILE A 303 17.13 7.53 4.29
N ALA A 304 17.55 8.79 4.23
CA ALA A 304 18.75 9.26 4.91
C ALA A 304 18.71 8.98 6.42
N ASN A 305 17.57 9.27 7.06
CA ASN A 305 17.38 9.01 8.48
C ASN A 305 17.35 7.51 8.79
N ALA A 306 16.71 6.69 7.96
CA ALA A 306 16.68 5.23 8.12
C ALA A 306 18.09 4.64 8.11
N ILE A 307 18.92 5.05 7.14
CA ILE A 307 20.30 4.60 7.01
C ILE A 307 21.12 5.01 8.24
N ARG A 308 21.06 6.27 8.65
CA ARG A 308 21.75 6.79 9.84
C ARG A 308 21.37 6.03 11.12
N LEU A 309 20.14 5.56 11.20
CA LEU A 309 19.63 4.84 12.37
C LEU A 309 19.97 3.34 12.35
N SER A 310 20.34 2.79 11.20
CA SER A 310 20.52 1.36 10.97
C SER A 310 21.97 0.93 10.73
N LEU A 311 22.83 1.83 10.26
CA LEU A 311 24.26 1.64 10.02
C LEU A 311 25.08 2.48 10.99
#